data_AF-A0A4Q5M3L6-F1
#
_entry.id   AF-A0A4Q5M3L6-F1
#
_cell.length_a   1.000
_cell.length_b   1.000
_cell.length_c   1.000
_cell.angle_alpha   90.00
_cell.angle_beta   90.00
_cell.angle_gamma   90.00
#
_symmetry.space_group_name_H-M   'P 1'
#
loop_
_entity.id
_entity.type
_entity.pdbx_description
1 polymer ?
#
loop_
_entity_poly.entity_id
_entity_poly.type
_entity_poly.pdbx_seq_one_letter_code
_entity_poly.pdbx_strand_id
1 'polypeptide(L)'
;MLKKILLFLLIPILSSAQTIGFSKGDSVDIFLQSGETALINQLNKLLQEPESQTFMAEFKKKFPDSFEKETRYKQLLVANVDDWEMGLYDERKNQLDFLKNYPAKEKLSADFQKLVESNIRWNYWHLLLAYSITRSNLDTKLTRVVSLPSVMIEALDPQKVQDESLLISESYRNFLSFFVTYFNSQEQKFVKYSDQVKALTDKSNYALKYLKGKVLDYTLSKLMYDNCGRITSSAAKYWISQVSSDTYRKLLISHCQETLNKKEEIAKKKEEKTQSPKELLNTSDYPVLTDINGNKFNFAKYKGKVIYVDFWASWCGPCRQEFPFSKKIHASLTDKQKKSIVFLYISIDEDPNNWKNAVERLQLDNGEHGYSEGGWASEVVRKYQINGIPRYMIIDKNGTIVQPDAVRPSSPDTLDILLKLIGIS
;
A
#
# COMPACT_ATOMS: atom_id res chain seq x y z
N MET A 1 38.82 -22.83 1.61
CA MET A 1 38.61 -23.50 0.30
C MET A 1 37.55 -22.72 -0.48
N LEU A 2 37.62 -22.76 -1.82
CA LEU A 2 36.67 -22.32 -2.89
C LEU A 2 35.47 -21.42 -2.46
N LYS A 3 35.23 -20.21 -3.00
CA LYS A 3 35.43 -19.59 -4.34
C LYS A 3 34.60 -20.23 -5.48
N LYS A 4 33.72 -19.40 -6.08
CA LYS A 4 32.94 -19.55 -7.35
C LYS A 4 31.73 -20.51 -7.38
N ILE A 5 30.54 -19.96 -7.65
CA ILE A 5 29.64 -20.43 -8.72
C ILE A 5 29.13 -19.19 -9.49
N LEU A 6 29.56 -19.12 -10.76
CA LEU A 6 29.03 -18.32 -11.88
C LEU A 6 27.55 -18.71 -12.15
N LEU A 7 26.62 -17.80 -12.49
CA LEU A 7 26.50 -16.97 -13.70
C LEU A 7 26.10 -17.76 -14.97
N PHE A 8 25.18 -17.16 -15.76
CA PHE A 8 24.63 -17.54 -17.07
C PHE A 8 23.43 -18.52 -17.13
N LEU A 9 22.27 -17.96 -17.52
CA LEU A 9 21.65 -18.19 -18.84
C LEU A 9 21.17 -16.83 -19.39
N LEU A 10 21.23 -16.62 -20.70
CA LEU A 10 21.14 -15.29 -21.33
C LEU A 10 20.70 -15.44 -22.81
N ILE A 11 20.08 -14.38 -23.38
CA ILE A 11 19.92 -14.07 -24.84
C ILE A 11 18.82 -14.87 -25.61
N PRO A 12 18.13 -14.31 -26.65
CA PRO A 12 17.59 -12.96 -26.95
C PRO A 12 16.02 -13.00 -27.03
N ILE A 13 15.21 -12.14 -27.68
CA ILE A 13 15.34 -10.86 -28.43
C ILE A 13 14.11 -9.98 -28.08
N LEU A 14 14.27 -8.65 -27.87
CA LEU A 14 13.53 -7.58 -28.58
C LEU A 14 13.92 -6.18 -28.09
N SER A 15 14.32 -5.32 -29.04
CA SER A 15 14.53 -3.87 -28.92
C SER A 15 15.42 -3.37 -27.77
N SER A 16 16.59 -2.87 -28.13
CA SER A 16 17.42 -2.01 -27.30
C SER A 16 16.77 -0.64 -27.08
N ALA A 17 15.75 -0.57 -26.24
CA ALA A 17 15.48 0.64 -25.47
C ALA A 17 16.65 0.81 -24.49
N GLN A 18 17.72 1.48 -24.93
CA GLN A 18 18.70 2.03 -24.00
C GLN A 18 17.92 2.82 -22.95
N THR A 19 18.21 2.64 -21.67
CA THR A 19 17.50 3.35 -20.60
C THR A 19 17.74 4.85 -20.77
N ILE A 20 16.80 5.56 -21.39
CA ILE A 20 16.87 7.01 -21.64
C ILE A 20 16.50 7.78 -20.36
N GLY A 21 17.03 7.28 -19.24
CA GLY A 21 16.97 7.87 -17.93
C GLY A 21 18.11 8.85 -17.70
N PHE A 22 17.93 9.65 -16.67
CA PHE A 22 19.00 10.41 -16.06
C PHE A 22 19.93 9.51 -15.24
N SER A 23 19.49 8.33 -14.78
CA SER A 23 20.35 7.33 -14.11
C SER A 23 20.60 6.05 -14.93
N LYS A 24 21.77 5.43 -14.74
CA LYS A 24 22.01 4.00 -15.00
C LYS A 24 22.21 3.29 -13.65
N GLY A 25 21.31 2.37 -13.28
CA GLY A 25 21.55 1.54 -12.09
C GLY A 25 20.39 0.65 -11.63
N ASP A 26 20.46 -0.62 -12.06
CA ASP A 26 20.00 -1.89 -11.43
C ASP A 26 18.57 -2.05 -10.87
N SER A 27 17.80 -0.99 -10.65
CA SER A 27 16.39 -1.07 -10.28
C SER A 27 15.52 -0.89 -11.52
N VAL A 28 14.92 -1.98 -11.99
CA VAL A 28 13.98 -1.98 -13.11
C VAL A 28 12.79 -1.05 -12.80
N ASP A 29 12.56 -0.07 -13.68
CA ASP A 29 11.43 0.85 -13.56
C ASP A 29 10.15 0.20 -14.08
N ILE A 30 9.19 -0.03 -13.18
CA ILE A 30 7.90 -0.64 -13.51
C ILE A 30 7.11 0.15 -14.56
N PHE A 31 7.32 1.46 -14.65
CA PHE A 31 6.66 2.31 -15.62
C PHE A 31 7.09 1.91 -17.04
N LEU A 32 8.40 1.76 -17.23
CA LEU A 32 8.99 1.30 -18.49
C LEU A 32 8.61 -0.16 -18.79
N GLN A 33 8.62 -1.05 -17.79
CA GLN A 33 8.24 -2.47 -17.96
C GLN A 33 6.77 -2.67 -18.30
N SER A 34 5.88 -1.84 -17.76
CA SER A 34 4.44 -1.95 -18.02
C SER A 34 4.10 -1.70 -19.50
N GLY A 35 4.94 -0.96 -20.22
CA GLY A 35 4.61 -0.48 -21.55
C GLY A 35 3.48 0.55 -21.53
N GLU A 36 3.50 1.53 -20.60
CA GLU A 36 2.63 2.72 -20.68
C GLU A 36 2.98 3.57 -21.91
N THR A 37 2.51 3.11 -23.07
CA THR A 37 2.95 3.56 -24.39
C THR A 37 2.80 5.06 -24.60
N ALA A 38 1.73 5.69 -24.12
CA ALA A 38 1.49 7.11 -24.34
C ALA A 38 2.62 8.00 -23.76
N LEU A 39 2.92 7.86 -22.47
CA LEU A 39 3.94 8.66 -21.80
C LEU A 39 5.36 8.22 -22.16
N ILE A 40 5.59 6.93 -22.42
CA ILE A 40 6.89 6.43 -22.92
C ILE A 40 7.16 6.99 -24.33
N ASN A 41 6.16 7.02 -25.22
CA ASN A 41 6.31 7.60 -26.55
C ASN A 41 6.52 9.12 -26.49
N GLN A 42 5.85 9.82 -25.56
CA GLN A 42 6.11 11.24 -25.31
C GLN A 42 7.55 11.47 -24.84
N LEU A 43 8.03 10.71 -23.85
CA LEU A 43 9.41 10.78 -23.35
C LEU A 43 10.43 10.51 -24.47
N ASN A 44 10.24 9.43 -25.22
CA ASN A 44 11.10 9.07 -26.34
C ASN A 44 11.13 10.17 -27.41
N LYS A 45 9.99 10.77 -27.75
CA LYS A 45 9.92 11.91 -28.68
C LYS A 45 10.74 13.10 -28.19
N LEU A 46 10.51 13.56 -26.95
CA LEU A 46 11.22 14.71 -26.37
C LEU A 46 12.74 14.49 -26.33
N LEU A 47 13.19 13.25 -26.12
CA LEU A 47 14.61 12.88 -26.04
C LEU A 47 15.24 12.53 -27.40
N GLN A 48 14.45 12.45 -28.47
CA GLN A 48 14.91 12.27 -29.85
C GLN A 48 15.03 13.59 -30.63
N GLU A 49 14.50 14.70 -30.10
CA GLU A 49 14.71 16.05 -30.64
C GLU A 49 16.22 16.40 -30.63
N PRO A 50 16.83 16.82 -31.77
CA PRO A 50 18.28 17.06 -31.86
C PRO A 50 18.81 18.09 -30.87
N GLU A 51 18.02 19.15 -30.61
CA GLU A 51 18.33 20.19 -29.65
C GLU A 51 18.29 19.66 -28.21
N SER A 52 17.33 18.79 -27.89
CA SER A 52 17.24 18.09 -26.61
C SER A 52 18.45 17.16 -26.40
N GLN A 53 18.87 16.42 -27.42
CA GLN A 53 20.08 15.58 -27.35
C GLN A 53 21.35 16.41 -27.12
N THR A 54 21.47 17.54 -27.82
CA THR A 54 22.59 18.48 -27.67
C THR A 54 22.64 19.04 -26.25
N PHE A 55 21.51 19.56 -25.75
CA PHE A 55 21.39 20.03 -24.37
C PHE A 55 21.75 18.94 -23.36
N MET A 56 21.23 17.72 -23.53
CA MET A 56 21.48 16.61 -22.61
C MET A 56 22.96 16.21 -22.56
N ALA A 57 23.68 16.26 -23.68
CA ALA A 57 25.12 15.99 -23.73
C ALA A 57 25.92 17.07 -22.97
N GLU A 58 25.59 18.35 -23.18
CA GLU A 58 26.26 19.47 -22.49
C GLU A 58 25.90 19.53 -21.00
N PHE A 59 24.64 19.26 -20.65
CA PHE A 59 24.16 19.15 -19.28
C PHE A 59 24.91 18.03 -18.54
N LYS A 60 24.97 16.82 -19.10
CA LYS A 60 25.72 15.70 -18.50
C LYS A 60 27.22 15.98 -18.41
N LYS A 61 27.80 16.72 -19.37
CA LYS A 61 29.21 17.15 -19.30
C LYS A 61 29.46 18.14 -18.15
N LYS A 62 28.51 19.03 -17.86
CA LYS A 62 28.62 20.02 -16.77
C LYS A 62 28.25 19.43 -15.39
N PHE A 63 27.36 18.45 -15.37
CA PHE A 63 26.76 17.86 -14.17
C PHE A 63 26.88 16.33 -14.17
N PRO A 64 28.12 15.77 -14.27
CA PRO A 64 28.33 14.35 -14.58
C PRO A 64 27.78 13.41 -13.51
N ASP A 65 27.91 13.77 -12.23
CA ASP A 65 27.50 12.91 -11.12
C ASP A 65 26.04 13.10 -10.69
N SER A 66 25.36 14.15 -11.13
CA SER A 66 24.13 14.64 -10.49
C SER A 66 22.98 13.64 -10.47
N PHE A 67 22.94 12.75 -11.45
CA PHE A 67 21.90 11.72 -11.57
C PHE A 67 22.48 10.30 -11.60
N GLU A 68 23.80 10.15 -11.40
CA GLU A 68 24.47 8.86 -11.35
C GLU A 68 24.30 8.24 -9.96
N LYS A 69 23.29 7.37 -9.86
CA LYS A 69 22.81 6.72 -8.62
C LYS A 69 23.94 6.16 -7.76
N GLU A 70 24.85 5.38 -8.34
CA GLU A 70 25.95 4.77 -7.60
C GLU A 70 26.93 5.78 -7.00
N THR A 71 27.22 6.88 -7.71
CA THR A 71 28.07 7.96 -7.19
C THR A 71 27.36 8.71 -6.06
N ARG A 72 26.09 9.07 -6.28
CA ARG A 72 25.26 9.80 -5.30
C ARG A 72 25.03 9.01 -4.03
N TYR A 73 24.78 7.72 -4.14
CA TYR A 73 24.58 6.84 -2.98
C TYR A 73 25.89 6.59 -2.21
N LYS A 74 27.06 6.68 -2.84
CA LYS A 74 28.34 6.69 -2.09
C LYS A 74 28.56 8.00 -1.34
N GLN A 75 28.24 9.14 -1.97
CA GLN A 75 28.39 10.47 -1.35
C GLN A 75 27.46 10.65 -0.12
N LEU A 76 26.18 10.27 -0.22
CA LEU A 76 25.23 10.42 0.89
C LEU A 76 25.58 9.56 2.12
N LEU A 77 26.37 8.50 1.96
CA LEU A 77 26.80 7.63 3.06
C LEU A 77 27.98 8.19 3.87
N VAL A 78 28.71 9.16 3.33
CA VAL A 78 29.89 9.78 4.00
C VAL A 78 29.66 11.21 4.44
N ALA A 79 28.81 11.99 3.75
CA ALA A 79 28.49 13.37 4.12
C ALA A 79 27.81 13.47 5.50
N ASN A 80 27.91 14.63 6.17
CA ASN A 80 26.95 15.00 7.22
C ASN A 80 25.69 15.61 6.57
N VAL A 81 24.64 15.86 7.37
CA VAL A 81 23.32 16.23 6.82
C VAL A 81 23.29 17.66 6.27
N ASP A 82 24.02 18.59 6.90
CA ASP A 82 24.03 20.00 6.52
C ASP A 82 24.84 20.22 5.24
N ASP A 83 26.04 19.64 5.15
CA ASP A 83 26.85 19.66 3.92
C ASP A 83 26.14 18.96 2.75
N TRP A 84 25.38 17.90 3.04
CA TRP A 84 24.59 17.19 2.03
C TRP A 84 23.44 18.04 1.49
N GLU A 85 22.67 18.68 2.38
CA GLU A 85 21.52 19.51 1.99
C GLU A 85 21.97 20.79 1.26
N MET A 86 22.99 21.49 1.77
CA MET A 86 23.58 22.65 1.10
C MET A 86 24.16 22.28 -0.28
N GLY A 87 24.89 21.16 -0.38
CA GLY A 87 25.45 20.68 -1.64
C GLY A 87 24.37 20.37 -2.69
N LEU A 88 23.26 19.72 -2.27
CA LEU A 88 22.10 19.49 -3.13
C LEU A 88 21.40 20.80 -3.52
N TYR A 89 21.30 21.76 -2.61
CA TYR A 89 20.68 23.06 -2.85
C TYR A 89 21.43 23.85 -3.93
N ASP A 90 22.74 23.99 -3.77
CA ASP A 90 23.60 24.72 -4.71
C ASP A 90 23.67 24.02 -6.06
N GLU A 91 23.75 22.69 -6.10
CA GLU A 91 23.68 21.93 -7.34
C GLU A 91 22.36 22.18 -8.08
N ARG A 92 21.22 22.04 -7.40
CA ARG A 92 19.88 22.30 -7.97
C ARG A 92 19.79 23.71 -8.54
N LYS A 93 20.30 24.71 -7.81
CA LYS A 93 20.35 26.10 -8.26
C LYS A 93 21.19 26.24 -9.54
N ASN A 94 22.42 25.71 -9.54
CA ASN A 94 23.33 25.77 -10.67
C ASN A 94 22.79 25.06 -11.93
N GLN A 95 22.02 23.98 -11.76
CA GLN A 95 21.35 23.27 -12.86
C GLN A 95 20.18 24.08 -13.45
N LEU A 96 19.35 24.69 -12.60
CA LEU A 96 18.26 25.58 -13.04
C LEU A 96 18.81 26.83 -13.73
N ASP A 97 19.89 27.44 -13.20
CA ASP A 97 20.56 28.56 -13.83
C ASP A 97 21.23 28.17 -15.16
N PHE A 98 21.72 26.93 -15.31
CA PHE A 98 22.21 26.44 -16.60
C PHE A 98 21.10 26.32 -17.65
N LEU A 99 19.93 25.74 -17.30
CA LEU A 99 18.78 25.68 -18.21
C LEU A 99 18.26 27.08 -18.55
N LYS A 100 18.13 27.95 -17.54
CA LYS A 100 17.62 29.31 -17.69
C LYS A 100 18.46 30.15 -18.65
N ASN A 101 19.78 30.02 -18.59
CA ASN A 101 20.74 30.80 -19.38
C ASN A 101 21.31 30.00 -20.57
N TYR A 102 20.65 28.92 -20.99
CA TYR A 102 21.13 28.07 -22.07
C TYR A 102 21.10 28.81 -23.42
N PRO A 103 22.22 28.92 -24.18
CA PRO A 103 22.27 29.77 -25.39
C PRO A 103 21.25 29.44 -26.48
N ALA A 104 20.80 28.18 -26.55
CA ALA A 104 19.78 27.72 -27.50
C ALA A 104 18.44 27.38 -26.83
N LYS A 105 18.14 27.94 -25.65
CA LYS A 105 16.93 27.63 -24.86
C LYS A 105 15.64 27.75 -25.67
N GLU A 106 15.49 28.80 -26.47
CA GLU A 106 14.30 29.03 -27.29
C GLU A 106 14.07 27.97 -28.39
N LYS A 107 15.06 27.11 -28.67
CA LYS A 107 14.90 25.95 -29.56
C LYS A 107 14.48 24.68 -28.83
N LEU A 108 14.56 24.65 -27.49
CA LEU A 108 14.12 23.52 -26.68
C LEU A 108 12.59 23.57 -26.54
N SER A 109 11.91 22.47 -26.85
CA SER A 109 10.45 22.39 -26.68
C SER A 109 10.05 22.65 -25.21
N ALA A 110 8.94 23.37 -25.00
CA ALA A 110 8.51 23.76 -23.65
C ALA A 110 8.29 22.55 -22.72
N ASP A 111 7.87 21.41 -23.28
CA ASP A 111 7.70 20.18 -22.51
C ASP A 111 9.03 19.48 -22.20
N PHE A 112 10.05 19.60 -23.05
CA PHE A 112 11.41 19.17 -22.70
C PHE A 112 12.00 20.06 -21.60
N GLN A 113 11.82 21.38 -21.66
CA GLN A 113 12.25 22.28 -20.58
C GLN A 113 11.60 21.90 -19.23
N LYS A 114 10.28 21.67 -19.20
CA LYS A 114 9.57 21.17 -18.01
C LYS A 114 10.08 19.80 -17.54
N LEU A 115 10.40 18.89 -18.45
CA LEU A 115 10.98 17.57 -18.13
C LEU A 115 12.33 17.74 -17.41
N VAL A 116 13.20 18.63 -17.89
CA VAL A 116 14.48 18.94 -17.25
C VAL A 116 14.28 19.58 -15.87
N GLU A 117 13.45 20.62 -15.75
CA GLU A 117 13.12 21.27 -14.47
C GLU A 117 12.54 20.27 -13.46
N SER A 118 11.65 19.38 -13.90
CA SER A 118 11.07 18.31 -13.09
C SER A 118 12.14 17.35 -12.57
N ASN A 119 13.04 16.85 -13.44
CA ASN A 119 14.10 15.95 -13.00
C ASN A 119 15.03 16.63 -11.99
N ILE A 120 15.47 17.88 -12.25
CA ILE A 120 16.28 18.68 -11.32
C ILE A 120 15.59 18.83 -9.95
N ARG A 121 14.32 19.27 -9.95
CA ARG A 121 13.54 19.51 -8.73
C ARG A 121 13.35 18.24 -7.90
N TRP A 122 12.96 17.13 -8.52
CA TRP A 122 12.63 15.91 -7.79
C TRP A 122 13.85 15.08 -7.42
N ASN A 123 14.98 15.23 -8.13
CA ASN A 123 16.24 14.58 -7.75
C ASN A 123 16.76 15.12 -6.41
N TYR A 124 16.68 16.44 -6.20
CA TYR A 124 16.95 17.06 -4.89
C TYR A 124 16.12 16.40 -3.78
N TRP A 125 14.79 16.31 -3.94
CA TRP A 125 13.91 15.75 -2.91
C TRP A 125 14.12 14.25 -2.72
N HIS A 126 14.36 13.49 -3.79
CA HIS A 126 14.74 12.09 -3.72
C HIS A 126 16.01 11.90 -2.88
N LEU A 127 17.09 12.61 -3.20
CA LEU A 127 18.40 12.47 -2.56
C LEU A 127 18.40 12.96 -1.10
N LEU A 128 17.64 14.00 -0.79
CA LEU A 128 17.48 14.50 0.59
C LEU A 128 16.74 13.48 1.47
N LEU A 129 15.61 12.92 1.02
CA LEU A 129 14.90 11.87 1.76
C LEU A 129 15.68 10.54 1.80
N ALA A 130 16.42 10.23 0.73
CA ALA A 130 17.26 9.03 0.65
C ALA A 130 18.43 9.05 1.65
N TYR A 131 18.96 10.23 2.00
CA TYR A 131 19.99 10.38 3.04
C TYR A 131 19.57 9.71 4.36
N SER A 132 18.41 10.13 4.90
CA SER A 132 17.89 9.63 6.17
C SER A 132 17.60 8.12 6.12
N ILE A 133 16.85 7.68 5.09
CA ILE A 133 16.41 6.28 4.95
C ILE A 133 17.57 5.33 4.70
N THR A 134 18.49 5.66 3.81
CA THR A 134 19.55 4.74 3.38
C THR A 134 20.57 4.54 4.49
N ARG A 135 21.08 5.63 5.08
CA ARG A 135 22.05 5.57 6.18
C ARG A 135 21.51 4.80 7.38
N SER A 136 20.28 5.12 7.79
CA SER A 136 19.68 4.51 8.99
C SER A 136 19.37 3.03 8.84
N ASN A 137 19.13 2.55 7.61
CA ASN A 137 18.88 1.13 7.36
C ASN A 137 20.19 0.32 7.21
N LEU A 138 21.27 0.95 6.73
CA LEU A 138 22.60 0.32 6.66
C LEU A 138 23.25 0.18 8.04
N ASP A 139 23.02 1.12 8.96
CA ASP A 139 23.42 0.94 10.36
C ASP A 139 22.45 -0.01 11.07
N THR A 140 22.88 -1.26 11.26
CA THR A 140 22.12 -2.31 11.94
C THR A 140 22.01 -2.12 13.46
N LYS A 141 22.81 -1.23 14.06
CA LYS A 141 22.74 -0.90 15.50
C LYS A 141 21.60 0.07 15.82
N LEU A 142 21.19 0.88 14.85
CA LEU A 142 20.07 1.80 15.02
C LEU A 142 18.74 1.04 15.03
N THR A 143 17.92 1.31 16.07
CA THR A 143 16.52 0.86 16.17
C THR A 143 15.52 1.87 15.61
N ARG A 144 16.00 3.08 15.27
CA ARG A 144 15.21 4.16 14.66
C ARG A 144 15.91 4.74 13.44
N VAL A 145 15.13 5.30 12.54
CA VAL A 145 15.60 6.17 11.46
C VAL A 145 16.00 7.52 12.04
N VAL A 146 17.15 8.05 11.62
CA VAL A 146 17.56 9.42 11.97
C VAL A 146 16.78 10.39 11.10
N SER A 147 15.86 11.14 11.70
CA SER A 147 15.04 12.15 11.02
C SER A 147 15.88 13.31 10.47
N LEU A 148 15.44 13.89 9.36
CA LEU A 148 15.96 15.18 8.90
C LEU A 148 15.44 16.31 9.82
N PRO A 149 16.20 17.41 10.02
CA PRO A 149 15.68 18.65 10.58
C PRO A 149 14.41 19.12 9.85
N SER A 150 13.41 19.60 10.59
CA SER A 150 12.11 19.98 10.02
C SER A 150 12.20 21.04 8.93
N VAL A 151 13.12 21.99 9.08
CA VAL A 151 13.38 23.07 8.11
C VAL A 151 13.84 22.56 6.74
N MET A 152 14.48 21.39 6.67
CA MET A 152 14.92 20.80 5.40
C MET A 152 13.74 20.20 4.59
N ILE A 153 12.60 19.94 5.24
CA ILE A 153 11.44 19.26 4.64
C ILE A 153 10.14 20.08 4.67
N GLU A 154 10.15 21.28 5.27
CA GLU A 154 8.93 22.11 5.43
C GLU A 154 8.30 22.54 4.10
N ALA A 155 9.10 22.68 3.04
CA ALA A 155 8.62 23.02 1.70
C ALA A 155 7.97 21.84 0.95
N LEU A 156 8.00 20.62 1.51
CA LEU A 156 7.49 19.41 0.89
C LEU A 156 6.08 19.05 1.37
N ASP A 157 5.08 19.54 0.65
CA ASP A 157 3.65 19.33 0.94
C ASP A 157 3.11 18.01 0.34
N PRO A 158 2.65 17.03 1.16
CA PRO A 158 2.03 15.78 0.71
C PRO A 158 0.85 15.93 -0.25
N GLN A 159 0.15 17.06 -0.27
CA GLN A 159 -0.98 17.27 -1.18
C GLN A 159 -0.52 17.72 -2.58
N LYS A 160 0.72 18.22 -2.72
CA LYS A 160 1.29 18.73 -3.97
C LYS A 160 2.14 17.70 -4.73
N VAL A 161 2.22 16.47 -4.24
CA VAL A 161 2.97 15.35 -4.86
C VAL A 161 2.07 14.34 -5.61
N GLN A 162 0.89 14.77 -6.06
CA GLN A 162 -0.10 13.92 -6.75
C GLN A 162 -0.25 14.22 -8.25
N ASP A 163 0.62 15.06 -8.83
CA ASP A 163 0.54 15.39 -10.25
C ASP A 163 0.99 14.19 -11.11
N GLU A 164 0.05 13.63 -11.87
CA GLU A 164 0.28 12.48 -12.76
C GLU A 164 1.15 12.83 -13.96
N SER A 165 1.18 14.10 -14.40
CA SER A 165 2.00 14.52 -15.56
C SER A 165 3.49 14.37 -15.26
N LEU A 166 3.87 14.50 -13.98
CA LEU A 166 5.25 14.32 -13.51
C LEU A 166 5.72 12.86 -13.57
N LEU A 167 4.84 11.86 -13.77
CA LEU A 167 5.24 10.45 -13.91
C LEU A 167 6.15 10.22 -15.13
N ILE A 168 6.24 11.15 -16.08
CA ILE A 168 7.24 11.13 -17.14
C ILE A 168 8.69 11.29 -16.61
N SER A 169 8.88 11.98 -15.48
CA SER A 169 10.17 12.26 -14.83
C SER A 169 10.65 11.09 -13.98
N GLU A 170 11.83 10.56 -14.30
CA GLU A 170 12.47 9.48 -13.53
C GLU A 170 12.75 9.91 -12.09
N SER A 171 13.23 11.14 -11.90
CA SER A 171 13.53 11.64 -10.56
C SER A 171 12.28 11.79 -9.69
N TYR A 172 11.12 12.09 -10.28
CA TYR A 172 9.84 12.08 -9.56
C TYR A 172 9.42 10.66 -9.16
N ARG A 173 9.52 9.70 -10.08
CA ARG A 173 9.26 8.28 -9.81
C ARG A 173 10.17 7.72 -8.71
N ASN A 174 11.45 8.10 -8.70
CA ASN A 174 12.42 7.76 -7.64
C ASN A 174 12.10 8.49 -6.31
N PHE A 175 11.64 9.74 -6.37
CA PHE A 175 11.19 10.50 -5.20
C PHE A 175 10.00 9.83 -4.49
N LEU A 176 8.96 9.40 -5.21
CA LEU A 176 7.71 8.85 -4.63
C LEU A 176 7.95 7.68 -3.66
N SER A 177 8.90 6.80 -3.98
CA SER A 177 9.25 5.64 -3.13
C SER A 177 9.88 6.06 -1.80
N PHE A 178 10.71 7.11 -1.82
CA PHE A 178 11.35 7.67 -0.63
C PHE A 178 10.42 8.61 0.15
N PHE A 179 9.54 9.33 -0.54
CA PHE A 179 8.45 10.11 0.06
C PHE A 179 7.58 9.23 0.97
N VAL A 180 7.00 8.16 0.44
CA VAL A 180 6.17 7.25 1.23
C VAL A 180 6.98 6.58 2.34
N THR A 181 8.22 6.15 2.06
CA THR A 181 9.06 5.50 3.08
C THR A 181 9.42 6.44 4.24
N TYR A 182 9.78 7.69 3.95
CA TYR A 182 10.17 8.68 4.95
C TYR A 182 8.98 9.15 5.80
N PHE A 183 7.89 9.60 5.18
CA PHE A 183 6.77 10.13 5.95
C PHE A 183 5.96 9.04 6.67
N ASN A 184 5.91 7.81 6.14
CA ASN A 184 5.45 6.67 6.96
C ASN A 184 6.37 6.46 8.18
N SER A 185 7.69 6.53 8.00
CA SER A 185 8.61 6.43 9.14
C SER A 185 8.32 7.52 10.18
N GLN A 186 8.06 8.77 9.74
CA GLN A 186 7.63 9.86 10.61
C GLN A 186 6.32 9.55 11.37
N GLU A 187 5.28 9.02 10.71
CA GLU A 187 4.05 8.59 11.39
C GLU A 187 4.31 7.47 12.43
N GLN A 188 5.25 6.57 12.14
CA GLN A 188 5.70 5.53 13.09
C GLN A 188 6.77 6.00 14.09
N LYS A 189 6.94 7.32 14.31
CA LYS A 189 7.94 7.91 15.23
C LYS A 189 9.37 7.43 14.94
N PHE A 190 9.65 7.22 13.67
CA PHE A 190 10.89 6.71 13.08
C PHE A 190 11.34 5.32 13.58
N VAL A 191 10.47 4.48 14.15
CA VAL A 191 10.84 3.10 14.54
C VAL A 191 11.16 2.26 13.30
N LYS A 192 12.29 1.53 13.32
CA LYS A 192 12.65 0.59 12.24
C LYS A 192 11.87 -0.73 12.37
N TYR A 193 11.52 -1.30 11.23
CA TYR A 193 10.77 -2.54 11.15
C TYR A 193 11.66 -3.77 11.25
N SER A 194 11.29 -4.72 12.10
CA SER A 194 11.74 -6.12 12.00
C SER A 194 10.90 -6.90 10.97
N ASP A 195 9.58 -6.76 11.04
CA ASP A 195 8.62 -7.41 10.16
C ASP A 195 8.48 -6.69 8.80
N GLN A 196 8.78 -7.40 7.71
CA GLN A 196 8.72 -6.87 6.35
C GLN A 196 7.29 -6.77 5.79
N VAL A 197 6.36 -7.62 6.24
CA VAL A 197 4.94 -7.52 5.90
C VAL A 197 4.36 -6.26 6.53
N LYS A 198 4.64 -6.02 7.82
CA LYS A 198 4.23 -4.77 8.48
C LYS A 198 4.88 -3.54 7.81
N ALA A 199 6.17 -3.62 7.50
CA ALA A 199 6.90 -2.53 6.84
C ALA A 199 6.28 -2.12 5.50
N LEU A 200 5.84 -3.10 4.69
CA LEU A 200 5.15 -2.85 3.44
C LEU A 200 3.72 -2.36 3.67
N THR A 201 2.99 -3.00 4.58
CA THR A 201 1.59 -2.68 4.89
C THR A 201 1.42 -1.23 5.36
N ASP A 202 2.25 -0.76 6.31
CA ASP A 202 2.19 0.60 6.80
C ASP A 202 2.52 1.63 5.69
N LYS A 203 3.56 1.36 4.87
CA LYS A 203 3.94 2.23 3.73
C LYS A 203 2.83 2.30 2.69
N SER A 204 2.24 1.17 2.32
CA SER A 204 1.15 1.11 1.34
C SER A 204 -0.13 1.77 1.88
N ASN A 205 -0.42 1.66 3.19
CA ASN A 205 -1.47 2.42 3.85
C ASN A 205 -1.20 3.94 3.83
N TYR A 206 0.05 4.37 4.06
CA TYR A 206 0.44 5.77 3.92
C TYR A 206 0.25 6.25 2.46
N ALA A 207 0.64 5.45 1.47
CA ALA A 207 0.38 5.74 0.06
C ALA A 207 -1.11 5.91 -0.22
N LEU A 208 -1.97 4.96 0.19
CA LEU A 208 -3.44 5.04 0.05
C LEU A 208 -4.05 6.29 0.71
N LYS A 209 -3.46 6.77 1.81
CA LYS A 209 -3.94 7.94 2.56
C LYS A 209 -3.59 9.26 1.89
N TYR A 210 -2.44 9.35 1.21
CA TYR A 210 -1.87 10.61 0.73
C TYR A 210 -1.62 10.70 -0.78
N LEU A 211 -1.78 9.63 -1.54
CA LEU A 211 -1.63 9.59 -3.00
C LEU A 211 -2.93 9.11 -3.66
N LYS A 212 -3.14 9.48 -4.92
CA LYS A 212 -4.32 9.08 -5.71
C LYS A 212 -3.94 8.78 -7.16
N GLY A 213 -4.87 8.20 -7.91
CA GLY A 213 -4.75 8.00 -9.36
C GLY A 213 -3.50 7.21 -9.76
N LYS A 214 -2.91 7.57 -10.89
CA LYS A 214 -1.69 6.92 -11.41
C LYS A 214 -0.49 7.05 -10.48
N VAL A 215 -0.40 8.15 -9.72
CA VAL A 215 0.70 8.34 -8.75
C VAL A 215 0.61 7.32 -7.62
N LEU A 216 -0.60 7.04 -7.12
CA LEU A 216 -0.84 5.95 -6.17
C LEU A 216 -0.53 4.59 -6.77
N ASP A 217 -1.06 4.30 -7.96
CA ASP A 217 -0.85 3.02 -8.63
C ASP A 217 0.63 2.73 -8.89
N TYR A 218 1.39 3.72 -9.37
CA TYR A 218 2.83 3.60 -9.56
C TYR A 218 3.53 3.34 -8.22
N THR A 219 3.19 4.11 -7.18
CA THR A 219 3.88 4.02 -5.89
C THR A 219 3.60 2.70 -5.18
N LEU A 220 2.34 2.25 -5.14
CA LEU A 220 1.98 0.92 -4.63
C LEU A 220 2.69 -0.18 -5.42
N SER A 221 2.65 -0.09 -6.75
CA SER A 221 3.29 -1.09 -7.61
C SER A 221 4.81 -1.14 -7.43
N LYS A 222 5.48 0.00 -7.22
CA LYS A 222 6.92 0.04 -7.00
C LYS A 222 7.29 -0.54 -5.64
N LEU A 223 6.52 -0.20 -4.59
CA LEU A 223 6.63 -0.81 -3.26
C LEU A 223 6.45 -2.33 -3.32
N MET A 224 5.48 -2.82 -4.08
CA MET A 224 5.27 -4.25 -4.29
C MET A 224 6.43 -4.90 -5.03
N TYR A 225 6.82 -4.35 -6.17
CA TYR A 225 7.90 -4.88 -7.01
C TYR A 225 9.21 -5.06 -6.22
N ASP A 226 9.55 -4.08 -5.37
CA ASP A 226 10.78 -4.10 -4.56
C ASP A 226 10.72 -5.06 -3.36
N ASN A 227 9.51 -5.45 -2.90
CA ASN A 227 9.33 -6.21 -1.66
C ASN A 227 8.64 -7.57 -1.82
N CYS A 228 8.21 -7.96 -3.02
CA CYS A 228 7.47 -9.21 -3.25
C CYS A 228 8.20 -10.47 -2.73
N GLY A 229 9.52 -10.54 -2.79
CA GLY A 229 10.28 -11.67 -2.22
C GLY A 229 10.24 -11.79 -0.69
N ARG A 230 9.81 -10.73 0.02
CA ARG A 230 9.95 -10.53 1.48
C ARG A 230 8.62 -10.59 2.25
N ILE A 231 7.53 -10.91 1.59
CA ILE A 231 6.16 -10.91 2.15
C ILE A 231 5.46 -12.25 1.92
N THR A 232 4.32 -12.43 2.57
CA THR A 232 3.47 -13.62 2.42
C THR A 232 2.69 -13.60 1.10
N SER A 233 2.20 -14.76 0.64
CA SER A 233 1.38 -14.89 -0.57
C SER A 233 0.08 -14.08 -0.44
N SER A 234 -0.54 -14.11 0.73
CA SER A 234 -1.77 -13.38 1.07
C SER A 234 -1.54 -11.87 1.10
N ALA A 235 -0.43 -11.38 1.68
CA ALA A 235 -0.07 -9.96 1.62
C ALA A 235 0.22 -9.51 0.17
N ALA A 236 0.88 -10.36 -0.63
CA ALA A 236 1.13 -10.07 -2.04
C ALA A 236 -0.18 -9.95 -2.84
N LYS A 237 -1.11 -10.90 -2.69
CA LYS A 237 -2.44 -10.89 -3.33
C LYS A 237 -3.25 -9.65 -2.95
N TYR A 238 -3.30 -9.31 -1.65
CA TYR A 238 -4.01 -8.14 -1.16
C TYR A 238 -3.47 -6.85 -1.76
N TRP A 239 -2.15 -6.61 -1.67
CA TRP A 239 -1.59 -5.35 -2.14
C TRP A 239 -1.55 -5.22 -3.66
N ILE A 240 -1.44 -6.33 -4.42
CA ILE A 240 -1.65 -6.32 -5.87
C ILE A 240 -3.10 -5.95 -6.23
N SER A 241 -4.10 -6.38 -5.45
CA SER A 241 -5.51 -6.03 -5.72
C SER A 241 -5.84 -4.56 -5.44
N GLN A 242 -5.03 -3.85 -4.66
CA GLN A 242 -5.18 -2.40 -4.41
C GLN A 242 -4.70 -1.53 -5.58
N VAL A 243 -3.96 -2.09 -6.55
CA VAL A 243 -3.49 -1.36 -7.75
C VAL A 243 -4.62 -1.33 -8.79
N SER A 244 -5.02 -0.14 -9.23
CA SER A 244 -6.14 0.06 -10.17
C SER A 244 -5.74 -0.20 -11.63
N SER A 245 -4.50 0.12 -12.00
CA SER A 245 -3.88 -0.17 -13.30
C SER A 245 -3.77 -1.67 -13.57
N ASP A 246 -4.53 -2.16 -14.55
CA ASP A 246 -4.51 -3.56 -14.97
C ASP A 246 -3.16 -4.02 -15.50
N THR A 247 -2.47 -3.14 -16.23
CA THR A 247 -1.13 -3.37 -16.76
C THR A 247 -0.12 -3.57 -15.63
N TYR A 248 -0.19 -2.75 -14.57
CA TYR A 248 0.68 -2.90 -13.40
C TYR A 248 0.33 -4.17 -12.61
N ARG A 249 -0.96 -4.49 -12.41
CA ARG A 249 -1.34 -5.77 -11.78
C ARG A 249 -0.78 -6.98 -12.52
N LYS A 250 -0.87 -7.02 -13.86
CA LYS A 250 -0.31 -8.09 -14.69
C LYS A 250 1.21 -8.20 -14.54
N LEU A 251 1.92 -7.07 -14.57
CA LEU A 251 3.36 -7.01 -14.33
C LEU A 251 3.73 -7.57 -12.94
N LEU A 252 2.99 -7.15 -11.90
CA LEU A 252 3.22 -7.62 -10.53
C LEU A 252 2.90 -9.11 -10.35
N ILE A 253 1.82 -9.62 -10.95
CA ILE A 253 1.50 -11.06 -10.90
C ILE A 253 2.65 -11.87 -11.50
N SER A 254 3.18 -11.44 -12.66
CA SER A 254 4.33 -12.09 -13.31
C SER A 254 5.60 -12.02 -12.45
N HIS A 255 5.96 -10.83 -11.95
CA HIS A 255 7.16 -10.60 -11.14
C HIS A 255 7.12 -11.29 -9.79
N CYS A 256 5.96 -11.29 -9.13
CA CYS A 256 5.77 -11.83 -7.79
C CYS A 256 5.32 -13.30 -7.78
N GLN A 257 5.33 -13.97 -8.95
CA GLN A 257 4.77 -15.30 -9.16
C GLN A 257 5.33 -16.35 -8.18
N GLU A 258 6.62 -16.30 -7.84
CA GLU A 258 7.21 -17.18 -6.83
C GLU A 258 6.54 -17.00 -5.46
N THR A 259 6.40 -15.76 -4.97
CA THR A 259 5.74 -15.48 -3.69
C THR A 259 4.25 -15.80 -3.73
N LEU A 260 3.57 -15.54 -4.84
CA LEU A 260 2.16 -15.89 -5.01
C LEU A 260 1.94 -17.41 -4.92
N ASN A 261 2.89 -18.20 -5.43
CA ASN A 261 2.84 -19.67 -5.42
C ASN A 261 3.40 -20.33 -4.15
N LYS A 262 4.04 -19.57 -3.24
CA LYS A 262 4.45 -20.11 -1.93
C LYS A 262 3.20 -20.60 -1.18
N LYS A 263 3.17 -21.90 -0.88
CA LYS A 263 2.23 -22.45 0.12
C LYS A 263 2.55 -21.79 1.45
N GLU A 264 1.58 -21.09 2.02
CA GLU A 264 1.77 -20.47 3.33
C GLU A 264 1.81 -21.57 4.39
N GLU A 265 2.97 -21.74 5.03
CA GLU A 265 3.03 -22.56 6.24
C GLU A 265 2.18 -21.89 7.31
N ILE A 266 1.06 -22.54 7.65
CA ILE A 266 0.21 -22.12 8.75
C ILE A 266 1.08 -22.18 10.01
N ALA A 267 1.43 -21.00 10.53
CA ALA A 267 2.20 -20.88 11.76
C ALA A 267 1.38 -21.41 12.94
N LYS A 268 1.51 -22.72 13.21
CA LYS A 268 1.02 -23.38 14.42
C LYS A 268 1.81 -22.86 15.62
N LYS A 269 1.48 -21.65 16.09
CA LYS A 269 1.86 -21.22 17.43
C LYS A 269 1.23 -22.19 18.42
N LYS A 270 2.06 -22.70 19.34
CA LYS A 270 1.67 -23.73 20.31
C LYS A 270 0.49 -23.25 21.14
N GLU A 271 -0.52 -24.11 21.26
CA GLU A 271 -1.55 -23.98 22.29
C GLU A 271 -0.90 -24.22 23.65
N GLU A 272 -0.76 -23.18 24.47
CA GLU A 272 -0.58 -23.36 25.91
C GLU A 272 -1.96 -23.53 26.56
N LYS A 273 -2.08 -24.61 27.33
CA LYS A 273 -3.33 -25.04 27.95
C LYS A 273 -3.68 -24.14 29.12
N THR A 274 -4.88 -23.55 29.10
CA THR A 274 -5.58 -23.14 30.32
C THR A 274 -7.03 -23.61 30.24
N GLN A 275 -7.56 -24.11 31.37
CA GLN A 275 -8.79 -24.90 31.40
C GLN A 275 -10.08 -24.06 31.25
N SER A 276 -11.14 -24.75 30.83
CA SER A 276 -12.48 -24.22 30.54
C SER A 276 -13.24 -23.68 31.77
N PRO A 277 -14.31 -22.91 31.54
CA PRO A 277 -15.63 -23.41 31.93
C PRO A 277 -16.40 -24.03 30.76
N LYS A 278 -16.86 -25.28 30.94
CA LYS A 278 -17.77 -25.96 30.02
C LYS A 278 -19.19 -25.50 30.30
N GLU A 279 -19.87 -24.92 29.31
CA GLU A 279 -21.27 -25.22 28.90
C GLU A 279 -21.72 -24.20 27.85
N LEU A 280 -21.57 -24.57 26.56
CA LEU A 280 -22.14 -23.91 25.35
C LEU A 280 -21.60 -24.56 24.06
N LEU A 281 -20.46 -25.27 24.15
CA LEU A 281 -19.83 -26.01 23.05
C LEU A 281 -20.57 -27.32 22.70
N ASN A 282 -21.85 -27.22 22.31
CA ASN A 282 -22.51 -28.34 21.64
C ASN A 282 -23.60 -27.92 20.63
N THR A 283 -23.26 -27.02 19.71
CA THR A 283 -23.86 -27.02 18.36
C THR A 283 -22.88 -26.46 17.32
N SER A 284 -22.61 -27.27 16.29
CA SER A 284 -22.05 -26.90 14.99
C SER A 284 -20.62 -26.32 14.93
N ASP A 285 -20.02 -26.56 13.76
CA ASP A 285 -18.71 -26.12 13.29
C ASP A 285 -18.72 -24.62 12.97
N TYR A 286 -18.86 -23.76 13.99
CA TYR A 286 -18.77 -22.29 13.88
C TYR A 286 -17.48 -21.74 14.48
N PRO A 287 -16.88 -20.70 13.87
CA PRO A 287 -15.63 -20.13 14.33
C PRO A 287 -15.79 -19.41 15.66
N VAL A 288 -14.73 -19.41 16.46
CA VAL A 288 -14.73 -18.77 17.78
C VAL A 288 -14.30 -17.31 17.63
N LEU A 289 -15.11 -16.42 18.20
CA LEU A 289 -14.92 -14.98 18.21
C LEU A 289 -14.75 -14.49 19.65
N THR A 290 -14.08 -13.35 19.79
CA THR A 290 -13.95 -12.62 21.06
C THR A 290 -14.82 -11.38 21.02
N ASP A 291 -15.64 -11.12 22.05
CA ASP A 291 -16.46 -9.91 22.16
C ASP A 291 -15.65 -8.69 22.66
N ILE A 292 -16.30 -7.52 22.74
CA ILE A 292 -15.65 -6.27 23.16
C ILE A 292 -15.04 -6.35 24.57
N ASN A 293 -15.63 -7.19 25.44
CA ASN A 293 -15.24 -7.41 26.83
C ASN A 293 -14.18 -8.52 27.00
N GLY A 294 -13.87 -9.26 25.93
CA GLY A 294 -12.92 -10.38 25.95
C GLY A 294 -13.56 -11.76 26.09
N ASN A 295 -14.89 -11.88 26.12
CA ASN A 295 -15.57 -13.18 26.23
C ASN A 295 -15.57 -13.91 24.89
N LYS A 296 -15.38 -15.23 24.91
CA LYS A 296 -15.47 -16.07 23.71
C LYS A 296 -16.93 -16.43 23.40
N PHE A 297 -17.32 -16.31 22.13
CA PHE A 297 -18.62 -16.73 21.63
C PHE A 297 -18.51 -17.27 20.19
N ASN A 298 -19.61 -17.83 19.67
CA ASN A 298 -19.75 -18.19 18.26
C ASN A 298 -21.20 -17.94 17.80
N PHE A 299 -21.53 -18.26 16.55
CA PHE A 299 -22.85 -17.97 15.99
C PHE A 299 -24.02 -18.72 16.66
N ALA A 300 -23.76 -19.83 17.37
CA ALA A 300 -24.81 -20.55 18.10
C ALA A 300 -25.47 -19.70 19.20
N LYS A 301 -24.78 -18.67 19.71
CA LYS A 301 -25.35 -17.64 20.62
C LYS A 301 -26.64 -17.01 20.08
N TYR A 302 -26.83 -16.98 18.76
CA TYR A 302 -27.95 -16.31 18.09
C TYR A 302 -28.97 -17.26 17.45
N LYS A 303 -28.95 -18.57 17.80
CA LYS A 303 -29.91 -19.56 17.28
C LYS A 303 -31.36 -19.09 17.44
N GLY A 304 -32.17 -19.25 16.40
CA GLY A 304 -33.55 -18.75 16.34
C GLY A 304 -33.70 -17.32 15.79
N LYS A 305 -32.60 -16.59 15.58
CA LYS A 305 -32.58 -15.26 14.95
C LYS A 305 -31.93 -15.31 13.57
N VAL A 306 -32.28 -14.36 12.70
CA VAL A 306 -31.53 -14.09 11.47
C VAL A 306 -30.28 -13.31 11.84
N ILE A 307 -29.11 -13.68 11.28
CA ILE A 307 -27.84 -12.97 11.52
C ILE A 307 -27.39 -12.34 10.20
N TYR A 308 -27.23 -11.02 10.20
CA TYR A 308 -26.56 -10.28 9.14
C TYR A 308 -25.14 -9.97 9.59
N VAL A 309 -24.18 -10.62 8.94
CA VAL A 309 -22.75 -10.58 9.29
C VAL A 309 -22.04 -9.59 8.39
N ASP A 310 -21.29 -8.65 8.99
CA ASP A 310 -20.40 -7.70 8.31
C ASP A 310 -18.95 -8.03 8.68
N PHE A 311 -18.17 -8.53 7.73
CA PHE A 311 -16.74 -8.74 7.90
C PHE A 311 -15.97 -7.49 7.45
N TRP A 312 -15.28 -6.87 8.41
CA TRP A 312 -14.65 -5.56 8.26
C TRP A 312 -13.30 -5.48 8.98
N ALA A 313 -12.64 -4.33 8.89
CA ALA A 313 -11.49 -3.98 9.73
C ALA A 313 -11.43 -2.47 9.95
N SER A 314 -10.81 -2.03 11.05
CA SER A 314 -10.70 -0.61 11.43
C SER A 314 -10.11 0.27 10.32
N TRP A 315 -9.16 -0.27 9.54
CA TRP A 315 -8.48 0.39 8.42
C TRP A 315 -9.29 0.38 7.11
N CYS A 316 -10.27 -0.50 6.95
CA CYS A 316 -11.08 -0.62 5.72
C CYS A 316 -11.95 0.63 5.45
N GLY A 317 -11.52 1.47 4.52
CA GLY A 317 -12.24 2.68 4.09
C GLY A 317 -13.68 2.41 3.62
N PRO A 318 -13.89 1.52 2.64
CA PRO A 318 -15.24 1.22 2.13
C PRO A 318 -16.16 0.61 3.19
N CYS A 319 -15.66 -0.23 4.10
CA CYS A 319 -16.46 -0.78 5.21
C CYS A 319 -17.06 0.36 6.07
N ARG A 320 -16.24 1.36 6.41
CA ARG A 320 -16.69 2.52 7.20
C ARG A 320 -17.74 3.39 6.48
N GLN A 321 -17.82 3.32 5.16
CA GLN A 321 -18.85 4.02 4.36
C GLN A 321 -20.21 3.30 4.38
N GLU A 322 -20.24 2.00 4.66
CA GLU A 322 -21.49 1.21 4.75
C GLU A 322 -22.18 1.35 6.12
N PHE A 323 -21.44 1.64 7.20
CA PHE A 323 -21.99 1.72 8.56
C PHE A 323 -23.13 2.73 8.75
N PRO A 324 -23.14 3.94 8.15
CA PRO A 324 -24.30 4.83 8.21
C PRO A 324 -25.59 4.20 7.65
N PHE A 325 -25.49 3.39 6.59
CA PHE A 325 -26.61 2.67 6.03
C PHE A 325 -27.02 1.49 6.93
N SER A 326 -26.06 0.76 7.49
CA SER A 326 -26.30 -0.31 8.47
C SER A 326 -27.07 0.20 9.69
N LYS A 327 -26.66 1.35 10.25
CA LYS A 327 -27.39 2.07 11.31
C LYS A 327 -28.80 2.47 10.89
N LYS A 328 -28.98 2.98 9.66
CA LYS A 328 -30.29 3.38 9.13
C LYS A 328 -31.25 2.19 9.01
N ILE A 329 -30.78 1.04 8.53
CA ILE A 329 -31.56 -0.21 8.50
C ILE A 329 -31.91 -0.64 9.92
N HIS A 330 -30.94 -0.71 10.85
CA HIS A 330 -31.24 -1.08 12.24
C HIS A 330 -32.25 -0.12 12.89
N ALA A 331 -32.14 1.19 12.64
CA ALA A 331 -33.05 2.20 13.18
C ALA A 331 -34.49 2.06 12.64
N SER A 332 -34.69 1.64 11.38
CA SER A 332 -36.02 1.46 10.80
C SER A 332 -36.76 0.20 11.31
N LEU A 333 -36.07 -0.73 11.97
CA LEU A 333 -36.68 -1.92 12.56
C LEU A 333 -37.47 -1.60 13.84
N THR A 334 -38.67 -2.17 13.94
CA THR A 334 -39.44 -2.23 15.20
C THR A 334 -38.73 -3.09 16.25
N ASP A 335 -39.07 -2.91 17.53
CA ASP A 335 -38.44 -3.66 18.63
C ASP A 335 -38.62 -5.19 18.52
N LYS A 336 -39.72 -5.65 17.91
CA LYS A 336 -39.94 -7.08 17.62
C LYS A 336 -39.00 -7.59 16.52
N GLN A 337 -38.73 -6.78 15.51
CA GLN A 337 -37.80 -7.11 14.42
C GLN A 337 -36.34 -7.06 14.92
N LYS A 338 -35.96 -6.05 15.71
CA LYS A 338 -34.63 -5.96 16.38
C LYS A 338 -34.34 -7.16 17.29
N LYS A 339 -35.36 -7.72 17.94
CA LYS A 339 -35.22 -8.97 18.71
C LYS A 339 -34.98 -10.22 17.84
N SER A 340 -35.36 -10.15 16.56
CA SER A 340 -35.37 -11.28 15.61
C SER A 340 -34.22 -11.24 14.57
N ILE A 341 -33.55 -10.09 14.41
CA ILE A 341 -32.42 -9.86 13.51
C ILE A 341 -31.21 -9.42 14.34
N VAL A 342 -30.05 -10.03 14.12
CA VAL A 342 -28.77 -9.64 14.73
C VAL A 342 -27.88 -9.04 13.65
N PHE A 343 -27.45 -7.80 13.85
CA PHE A 343 -26.33 -7.21 13.10
C PHE A 343 -25.05 -7.62 13.83
N LEU A 344 -24.15 -8.35 13.16
CA LEU A 344 -22.93 -8.90 13.76
C LEU A 344 -21.71 -8.38 12.99
N TYR A 345 -20.99 -7.44 13.60
CA TYR A 345 -19.77 -6.86 13.06
C TYR A 345 -18.56 -7.69 13.47
N ILE A 346 -17.92 -8.37 12.51
CA ILE A 346 -16.75 -9.22 12.73
C ILE A 346 -15.51 -8.50 12.20
N SER A 347 -14.64 -8.07 13.11
CA SER A 347 -13.35 -7.51 12.76
C SER A 347 -12.33 -8.60 12.42
N ILE A 348 -11.58 -8.34 11.34
CA ILE A 348 -10.35 -9.02 10.95
C ILE A 348 -9.13 -8.08 11.05
N ASP A 349 -9.13 -7.20 12.06
CA ASP A 349 -7.92 -6.44 12.42
C ASP A 349 -6.82 -7.38 12.94
N GLU A 350 -5.55 -6.99 12.80
CA GLU A 350 -4.43 -7.73 13.40
C GLU A 350 -4.22 -7.36 14.88
N ASP A 351 -4.61 -6.14 15.26
CA ASP A 351 -4.57 -5.64 16.64
C ASP A 351 -6.01 -5.39 17.14
N PRO A 352 -6.48 -6.11 18.19
CA PRO A 352 -7.82 -5.93 18.72
C PRO A 352 -8.06 -4.54 19.31
N ASN A 353 -7.01 -3.78 19.67
CA ASN A 353 -7.17 -2.40 20.16
C ASN A 353 -7.61 -1.46 19.03
N ASN A 354 -7.11 -1.64 17.80
CA ASN A 354 -7.53 -0.84 16.66
C ASN A 354 -9.02 -1.08 16.33
N TRP A 355 -9.48 -2.32 16.45
CA TRP A 355 -10.89 -2.68 16.38
C TRP A 355 -11.72 -1.99 17.48
N LYS A 356 -11.35 -2.17 18.77
CA LYS A 356 -12.09 -1.57 19.90
C LYS A 356 -12.22 -0.05 19.77
N ASN A 357 -11.11 0.63 19.51
CA ASN A 357 -11.07 2.08 19.30
C ASN A 357 -11.90 2.51 18.08
N ALA A 358 -11.98 1.68 17.04
CA ALA A 358 -12.81 1.96 15.87
C ALA A 358 -14.31 1.74 16.13
N VAL A 359 -14.69 0.71 16.90
CA VAL A 359 -16.08 0.47 17.32
C VAL A 359 -16.62 1.67 18.11
N GLU A 360 -15.84 2.16 19.07
CA GLU A 360 -16.17 3.34 19.88
C GLU A 360 -16.27 4.61 19.01
N ARG A 361 -15.21 4.93 18.26
CA ARG A 361 -15.14 6.13 17.39
C ARG A 361 -16.23 6.17 16.32
N LEU A 362 -16.61 5.01 15.77
CA LEU A 362 -17.65 4.89 14.76
C LEU A 362 -19.05 4.70 15.37
N GLN A 363 -19.14 4.64 16.71
CA GLN A 363 -20.37 4.49 17.48
C GLN A 363 -21.23 3.32 16.99
N LEU A 364 -20.64 2.13 16.80
CA LEU A 364 -21.35 0.96 16.27
C LEU A 364 -22.22 0.25 17.33
N ASP A 365 -22.95 1.01 18.13
CA ASP A 365 -23.83 0.54 19.22
C ASP A 365 -25.05 -0.26 18.74
N ASN A 366 -25.34 -0.22 17.44
CA ASN A 366 -26.52 -0.80 16.80
C ASN A 366 -26.41 -2.31 16.48
N GLY A 367 -25.47 -3.04 17.09
CA GLY A 367 -25.25 -4.46 16.82
C GLY A 367 -24.25 -5.14 17.76
N GLU A 368 -24.08 -6.44 17.57
CA GLU A 368 -23.13 -7.27 18.30
C GLU A 368 -21.74 -7.20 17.64
N HIS A 369 -20.68 -7.35 18.44
CA HIS A 369 -19.29 -7.21 18.01
C HIS A 369 -18.50 -8.49 18.25
N GLY A 370 -17.77 -8.93 17.23
CA GLY A 370 -16.82 -10.03 17.32
C GLY A 370 -15.47 -9.67 16.71
N TYR A 371 -14.41 -10.24 17.26
CA TYR A 371 -13.06 -10.18 16.74
C TYR A 371 -12.58 -11.59 16.41
N SER A 372 -12.03 -11.79 15.21
CA SER A 372 -11.39 -13.04 14.82
C SER A 372 -9.88 -12.83 14.72
N GLU A 373 -9.14 -13.43 15.63
CA GLU A 373 -7.69 -13.25 15.76
C GLU A 373 -6.94 -13.75 14.51
N GLY A 374 -5.88 -13.01 14.12
CA GLY A 374 -5.00 -13.37 13.00
C GLY A 374 -5.27 -12.60 11.70
N GLY A 375 -6.17 -11.62 11.71
CA GLY A 375 -6.43 -10.75 10.55
C GLY A 375 -6.86 -11.51 9.29
N TRP A 376 -6.15 -11.34 8.19
CA TRP A 376 -6.36 -12.14 6.97
C TRP A 376 -6.05 -13.64 7.13
N ALA A 377 -5.30 -14.02 8.16
CA ALA A 377 -5.08 -15.41 8.56
C ALA A 377 -6.03 -15.86 9.70
N SER A 378 -7.14 -15.14 9.93
CA SER A 378 -8.13 -15.52 10.96
C SER A 378 -8.97 -16.74 10.58
N GLU A 379 -9.65 -17.31 11.57
CA GLU A 379 -10.50 -18.48 11.38
C GLU A 379 -11.68 -18.17 10.42
N VAL A 380 -12.35 -17.04 10.62
CA VAL A 380 -13.48 -16.62 9.76
C VAL A 380 -13.05 -16.43 8.30
N VAL A 381 -11.88 -15.85 8.05
CA VAL A 381 -11.38 -15.60 6.69
C VAL A 381 -11.16 -16.91 5.94
N ARG A 382 -10.47 -17.88 6.56
CA ARG A 382 -10.27 -19.21 5.95
C ARG A 382 -11.60 -19.93 5.74
N LYS A 383 -12.44 -19.97 6.78
CA LYS A 383 -13.66 -20.78 6.82
C LYS A 383 -14.71 -20.31 5.83
N TYR A 384 -14.86 -19.00 5.67
CA TYR A 384 -15.82 -18.38 4.76
C TYR A 384 -15.19 -17.83 3.48
N GLN A 385 -13.94 -18.20 3.18
CA GLN A 385 -13.21 -17.87 1.96
C GLN A 385 -13.23 -16.35 1.63
N ILE A 386 -12.99 -15.53 2.66
CA ILE A 386 -13.11 -14.07 2.57
C ILE A 386 -11.88 -13.50 1.84
N ASN A 387 -12.03 -13.26 0.54
CA ASN A 387 -10.94 -12.75 -0.31
C ASN A 387 -10.86 -11.21 -0.38
N GLY A 388 -11.75 -10.50 0.33
CA GLY A 388 -11.84 -9.04 0.34
C GLY A 388 -12.88 -8.54 1.34
N ILE A 389 -12.76 -7.30 1.79
CA ILE A 389 -13.72 -6.62 2.68
C ILE A 389 -14.08 -5.22 2.11
N PRO A 390 -15.29 -4.68 2.37
CA PRO A 390 -16.37 -5.25 3.18
C PRO A 390 -16.98 -6.49 2.53
N ARG A 391 -17.34 -7.46 3.36
CA ARG A 391 -17.97 -8.71 2.95
C ARG A 391 -19.16 -8.99 3.85
N TYR A 392 -20.28 -9.39 3.25
CA TYR A 392 -21.52 -9.65 3.97
C TYR A 392 -21.97 -11.10 3.81
N MET A 393 -22.63 -11.62 4.83
CA MET A 393 -23.23 -12.96 4.84
C MET A 393 -24.54 -12.95 5.65
N ILE A 394 -25.52 -13.74 5.25
CA ILE A 394 -26.76 -13.92 6.01
C ILE A 394 -26.92 -15.38 6.44
N ILE A 395 -27.22 -15.56 7.73
CA ILE A 395 -27.57 -16.83 8.36
C ILE A 395 -29.04 -16.78 8.80
N ASP A 396 -29.80 -17.84 8.53
CA ASP A 396 -31.21 -17.93 8.92
C ASP A 396 -31.42 -18.33 10.40
N LYS A 397 -32.68 -18.39 10.83
CA LYS A 397 -33.07 -18.78 12.20
C LYS A 397 -32.62 -20.19 12.60
N ASN A 398 -32.36 -21.07 11.64
CA ASN A 398 -31.92 -22.44 11.86
C ASN A 398 -30.40 -22.56 12.01
N GLY A 399 -29.65 -21.51 11.65
CA GLY A 399 -28.19 -21.51 11.57
C GLY A 399 -27.62 -21.78 10.17
N THR A 400 -28.48 -21.87 9.15
CA THR A 400 -28.06 -22.14 7.76
C THR A 400 -27.59 -20.85 7.11
N ILE A 401 -26.42 -20.88 6.46
CA ILE A 401 -25.96 -19.77 5.61
C ILE A 401 -26.83 -19.75 4.36
N VAL A 402 -27.69 -18.73 4.24
CA VAL A 402 -28.63 -18.57 3.11
C VAL A 402 -28.13 -17.60 2.04
N GLN A 403 -27.20 -16.70 2.40
CA GLN A 403 -26.44 -15.88 1.44
C GLN A 403 -24.99 -15.78 1.90
N PRO A 404 -24.03 -16.53 1.29
CA PRO A 404 -22.61 -16.39 1.59
C PRO A 404 -21.99 -15.09 1.02
N ASP A 405 -22.64 -14.55 -0.02
CA ASP A 405 -22.31 -13.31 -0.76
C ASP A 405 -23.47 -12.32 -0.61
N ALA A 406 -23.78 -11.91 0.62
CA ALA A 406 -24.95 -11.05 0.86
C ALA A 406 -24.75 -9.63 0.31
N VAL A 407 -25.86 -8.97 0.01
CA VAL A 407 -25.86 -7.55 -0.40
C VAL A 407 -25.42 -6.62 0.73
N ARG A 408 -24.90 -5.45 0.34
CA ARG A 408 -24.35 -4.43 1.25
C ARG A 408 -25.44 -3.62 1.96
N PRO A 409 -25.16 -2.99 3.12
CA PRO A 409 -26.12 -2.13 3.81
C PRO A 409 -26.63 -0.95 2.97
N SER A 410 -25.82 -0.45 2.02
CA SER A 410 -26.23 0.58 1.06
C SER A 410 -27.21 0.11 -0.03
N SER A 411 -27.39 -1.20 -0.24
CA SER A 411 -28.37 -1.72 -1.20
C SER A 411 -29.80 -1.52 -0.70
N PRO A 412 -30.75 -1.08 -1.55
CA PRO A 412 -32.16 -0.98 -1.15
C PRO A 412 -32.75 -2.33 -0.71
N ASP A 413 -32.33 -3.44 -1.33
CA ASP A 413 -32.90 -4.77 -1.12
C ASP A 413 -32.59 -5.38 0.27
N THR A 414 -31.58 -4.84 0.97
CA THR A 414 -31.03 -5.46 2.18
C THR A 414 -32.06 -5.55 3.31
N LEU A 415 -32.91 -4.52 3.48
CA LEU A 415 -33.96 -4.55 4.49
C LEU A 415 -35.00 -5.63 4.17
N ASP A 416 -35.49 -5.67 2.92
CA ASP A 416 -36.56 -6.57 2.50
C ASP A 416 -36.13 -8.05 2.58
N ILE A 417 -34.87 -8.35 2.23
CA ILE A 417 -34.28 -9.68 2.41
C ILE A 417 -34.31 -10.11 3.89
N LEU A 418 -33.92 -9.22 4.82
CA LEU A 418 -33.91 -9.52 6.25
C LEU A 418 -35.33 -9.67 6.82
N LEU A 419 -36.28 -8.83 6.38
CA LEU A 419 -37.69 -8.92 6.76
C LEU A 419 -38.32 -10.23 6.29
N LYS A 420 -38.07 -10.63 5.04
CA LYS A 420 -38.55 -11.90 4.47
C LYS A 420 -38.05 -13.10 5.27
N LEU A 421 -36.77 -13.10 5.68
CA LEU A 421 -36.19 -14.18 6.49
C LEU A 421 -36.73 -14.23 7.93
N ILE A 422 -37.29 -13.14 8.47
CA ILE A 422 -38.04 -13.19 9.72
C ILE A 422 -39.52 -13.53 9.56
N GLY A 423 -40.04 -13.64 8.33
CA GLY A 423 -41.43 -14.00 8.02
C GLY A 423 -42.36 -12.79 7.89
N ILE A 424 -41.81 -11.63 7.48
CA ILE A 424 -42.56 -10.42 7.16
C ILE A 424 -42.38 -10.17 5.67
N SER A 425 -43.49 -10.18 4.93
CA SER A 425 -43.59 -9.97 3.48
C SER A 425 -44.09 -8.56 3.16
#